data_AF-A0A4Q5SPZ4-F1
#
_entry.id   AF-A0A4Q5SPZ4-F1
#
_cell.length_a   1.000
_cell.length_b   1.000
_cell.length_c   1.000
_cell.angle_alpha   90.00
_cell.angle_beta   90.00
_cell.angle_gamma   90.00
#
_symmetry.space_group_name_H-M   'P 1'
#
loop_
_entity.id
_entity.type
_entity.pdbx_description
1 polymer ?
#
loop_
_entity_poly.entity_id
_entity_poly.type
_entity_poly.pdbx_seq_one_letter_code
_entity_poly.pdbx_strand_id
1 'polypeptide(L)'
;MAALQRFRDEQKTISDFRYEFWVECIQCNKKAVIKIDRENNTRRIACTNCGFNGEERDDIHWKGYSTKIASALFNCKLWFTASFRGETFYALNPEHLDYLQRYIASGVRENPNRTGFTMVERLPKFMQIAKNREALLKLIEKLREK
;
A
#
# COMPACT_ATOMS: atom_id res chain seq x y z
N MET A 1 25.75 13.90 -11.68
CA MET A 1 24.39 14.49 -11.60
C MET A 1 23.38 13.38 -11.84
N ALA A 2 22.73 12.89 -10.78
CA ALA A 2 21.72 11.85 -10.93
C ALA A 2 20.50 12.45 -11.65
N ALA A 3 20.15 11.91 -12.82
CA ALA A 3 18.96 12.31 -13.54
C ALA A 3 17.77 12.28 -12.59
N LEU A 4 17.09 13.42 -12.42
CA LEU A 4 15.85 13.52 -11.68
C LEU A 4 14.88 12.50 -12.28
N GLN A 5 14.64 11.38 -11.59
CA GLN A 5 13.60 10.43 -11.98
C GLN A 5 12.28 11.20 -12.01
N ARG A 6 11.79 11.42 -13.23
CA ARG A 6 10.51 12.09 -13.48
C ARG A 6 9.41 11.09 -13.20
N PHE A 7 8.51 11.41 -12.30
CA PHE A 7 7.30 10.64 -12.08
C PHE A 7 6.18 11.27 -12.90
N ARG A 8 5.69 10.52 -13.88
CA ARG A 8 4.43 10.84 -14.56
C ARG A 8 3.31 10.23 -13.76
N ASP A 9 2.33 11.04 -13.37
CA ASP A 9 1.14 10.52 -12.68
C ASP A 9 0.41 9.55 -13.63
N GLU A 10 0.38 8.28 -13.24
CA GLU A 10 -0.32 7.21 -13.97
C GLU A 10 -1.85 7.30 -13.77
N GLN A 11 -2.35 8.31 -13.04
CA GLN A 11 -3.74 8.49 -12.65
C GLN A 11 -4.32 7.30 -11.86
N LYS A 12 -3.44 6.49 -11.27
CA LYS A 12 -3.83 5.36 -10.42
C LYS A 12 -4.47 5.87 -9.12
N THR A 13 -5.45 5.12 -8.67
CA THR A 13 -6.14 5.24 -7.39
C THR A 13 -5.69 4.11 -6.46
N ILE A 14 -6.01 4.20 -5.17
CA ILE A 14 -5.76 3.08 -4.25
C ILE A 14 -6.47 1.79 -4.70
N SER A 15 -7.60 1.92 -5.41
CA SER A 15 -8.39 0.78 -5.92
C SER A 15 -7.65 -0.09 -6.92
N ASP A 16 -6.71 0.49 -7.67
CA ASP A 16 -5.92 -0.23 -8.68
C ASP A 16 -4.97 -1.25 -8.02
N PHE A 17 -4.63 -1.04 -6.74
CA PHE A 17 -3.79 -1.95 -5.96
C PHE A 17 -4.59 -2.88 -5.04
N ARG A 18 -5.93 -2.89 -5.10
CA ARG A 18 -6.78 -3.65 -4.16
C ARG A 18 -7.01 -5.12 -4.55
N TYR A 19 -6.34 -5.65 -5.56
CA TYR A 19 -6.56 -7.05 -5.97
C TYR A 19 -5.90 -8.05 -5.00
N GLU A 20 -4.82 -7.66 -4.33
CA GLU A 20 -4.16 -8.46 -3.31
C GLU A 20 -3.60 -7.62 -2.17
N PHE A 21 -3.51 -8.24 -0.99
CA PHE A 21 -2.93 -7.66 0.21
C PHE A 21 -1.87 -8.59 0.77
N TRP A 22 -0.72 -8.03 1.10
CA TRP A 22 0.29 -8.72 1.88
C TRP A 22 0.07 -8.37 3.34
N VAL A 23 -0.06 -9.40 4.18
CA VAL A 23 -0.39 -9.26 5.60
C VAL A 23 0.50 -10.13 6.47
N GLU A 24 0.56 -9.80 7.77
CA GLU A 24 1.14 -10.65 8.80
C GLU A 24 0.11 -11.72 9.20
N CYS A 25 0.47 -12.99 9.02
CA CYS A 25 -0.37 -14.10 9.42
C CYS A 25 -0.60 -14.10 10.95
N ILE A 26 -1.87 -14.12 11.38
CA ILE A 26 -2.22 -14.16 12.81
C ILE A 26 -1.71 -15.41 13.55
N GLN A 27 -1.41 -16.50 12.84
CA GLN A 27 -0.97 -17.77 13.43
C GLN A 27 0.56 -17.84 13.60
N CYS A 28 1.33 -17.31 12.64
CA CYS A 28 2.79 -17.50 12.63
C CYS A 28 3.59 -16.20 12.45
N ASN A 29 2.93 -15.06 12.32
CA ASN A 29 3.53 -13.73 12.09
C ASN A 29 4.42 -13.64 10.83
N LYS A 30 4.42 -14.66 9.96
CA LYS A 30 5.06 -14.62 8.64
C LYS A 30 4.11 -14.05 7.60
N LYS A 31 4.64 -13.74 6.42
CA LYS A 31 3.87 -13.22 5.30
C LYS A 31 2.73 -14.18 4.93
N ALA A 32 1.54 -13.63 4.81
CA ALA A 32 0.38 -14.24 4.16
C ALA A 32 -0.16 -13.29 3.09
N VAL A 33 -0.94 -13.84 2.18
CA VAL A 33 -1.54 -13.09 1.07
C VAL A 33 -3.05 -13.21 1.16
N ILE A 34 -3.75 -12.09 1.06
CA ILE A 34 -5.19 -12.02 0.86
C ILE A 34 -5.43 -11.66 -0.61
N LYS A 35 -6.24 -12.45 -1.31
CA LYS A 35 -6.69 -12.12 -2.67
C LYS A 35 -8.18 -11.79 -2.67
N ILE A 36 -8.57 -10.78 -3.43
CA ILE A 36 -9.99 -10.45 -3.66
C ILE A 36 -10.45 -11.11 -4.95
N ASP A 37 -11.50 -11.90 -4.82
CA ASP A 37 -12.28 -12.43 -5.93
C ASP A 37 -13.52 -11.56 -6.12
N ARG A 38 -13.47 -10.70 -7.15
CA ARG A 38 -14.56 -9.76 -7.46
C ARG A 38 -15.77 -10.45 -8.07
N GLU A 39 -15.60 -11.59 -8.72
CA GLU A 39 -16.68 -12.32 -9.38
C GLU A 39 -17.56 -12.99 -8.34
N ASN A 40 -16.92 -13.63 -7.36
CA ASN A 40 -17.61 -14.31 -6.26
C ASN A 40 -17.90 -13.39 -5.06
N ASN A 41 -17.42 -12.14 -5.10
CA ASN A 41 -17.49 -11.18 -3.99
C ASN A 41 -16.92 -11.77 -2.69
N THR A 42 -15.78 -12.45 -2.78
CA THR A 42 -15.08 -13.06 -1.65
C THR A 42 -13.65 -12.56 -1.54
N ARG A 43 -13.08 -12.68 -0.34
CA ARG A 43 -11.65 -12.52 -0.09
C ARG A 43 -11.13 -13.81 0.51
N ARG A 44 -9.95 -14.26 0.05
CA ARG A 44 -9.30 -15.48 0.56
C ARG A 44 -7.93 -15.15 1.11
N ILE A 45 -7.66 -15.53 2.35
CA ILE A 45 -6.32 -15.49 2.94
C ILE A 45 -5.62 -16.84 2.78
N ALA A 46 -4.33 -16.82 2.45
CA ALA A 46 -3.47 -17.98 2.42
C ALA A 46 -2.07 -17.66 2.97
N CYS A 47 -1.61 -18.46 3.93
CA CYS A 47 -0.26 -18.42 4.47
C CYS A 47 0.52 -19.67 4.02
N THR A 48 1.57 -19.48 3.24
CA THR A 48 2.43 -20.58 2.76
C THR A 48 3.39 -21.11 3.83
N ASN A 49 3.53 -20.42 4.97
CA ASN A 49 4.44 -20.81 6.03
C ASN A 49 3.83 -21.79 7.04
N CYS A 50 2.58 -21.56 7.47
CA CYS A 50 1.90 -22.43 8.44
C CYS A 50 0.64 -23.11 7.91
N GLY A 51 0.26 -22.87 6.65
CA GLY A 51 -0.95 -23.44 6.04
C GLY A 51 -2.26 -22.76 6.44
N PHE A 52 -2.24 -21.72 7.28
CA PHE A 52 -3.44 -20.96 7.63
C PHE A 52 -4.12 -20.42 6.36
N ASN A 53 -5.41 -20.70 6.24
CA ASN A 53 -6.22 -20.26 5.12
C ASN A 53 -7.65 -19.96 5.60
N GLY A 54 -8.36 -19.14 4.84
CA GLY A 54 -9.74 -18.77 5.14
C GLY A 54 -10.35 -17.99 3.98
N GLU A 55 -11.67 -18.02 3.89
CA GLU A 55 -12.44 -17.32 2.87
C GLU A 55 -13.68 -16.69 3.50
N GLU A 56 -13.94 -15.43 3.16
CA GLU A 56 -15.06 -14.65 3.68
C GLU A 56 -15.63 -13.76 2.57
N ARG A 57 -16.87 -13.30 2.73
CA ARG A 57 -17.47 -12.32 1.83
C ARG A 57 -16.71 -10.99 1.88
N ASP A 58 -16.49 -10.37 0.72
CA ASP A 58 -15.87 -9.05 0.61
C ASP A 58 -16.88 -7.91 0.75
N ASP A 59 -17.35 -7.67 1.97
CA ASP A 59 -18.26 -6.54 2.28
C ASP A 59 -17.50 -5.22 2.57
N ILE A 60 -16.26 -5.06 2.07
CA ILE A 60 -15.37 -3.96 2.46
C ILE A 60 -15.67 -2.69 1.66
N HIS A 61 -16.31 -1.73 2.33
CA HIS A 61 -16.44 -0.37 1.83
C HIS A 61 -15.22 0.49 2.18
N TRP A 62 -14.23 0.50 1.29
CA TRP A 62 -13.04 1.31 1.47
C TRP A 62 -13.19 2.69 0.82
N LYS A 63 -13.14 3.75 1.63
CA LYS A 63 -13.11 5.14 1.15
C LYS A 63 -11.68 5.67 1.16
N GLY A 64 -10.99 5.56 0.02
CA GLY A 64 -9.67 6.16 -0.19
C GLY A 64 -8.56 5.61 0.73
N TYR A 65 -7.51 6.41 0.93
CA TYR A 65 -6.36 6.07 1.77
C TYR A 65 -6.73 6.22 3.26
N SER A 66 -7.35 5.17 3.83
CA SER A 66 -7.81 5.14 5.23
C SER A 66 -6.78 4.48 6.15
N THR A 67 -6.72 4.88 7.42
CA THR A 67 -5.92 4.21 8.46
C THR A 67 -6.66 3.04 9.13
N LYS A 68 -7.96 2.89 8.88
CA LYS A 68 -8.82 1.85 9.49
C LYS A 68 -9.13 0.76 8.46
N ILE A 69 -8.19 -0.18 8.27
CA ILE A 69 -8.29 -1.27 7.29
C ILE A 69 -8.24 -2.67 7.95
N ALA A 70 -7.81 -2.76 9.21
CA ALA A 70 -7.46 -4.03 9.86
C ALA A 70 -8.61 -5.06 9.92
N SER A 71 -9.84 -4.63 10.24
CA SER A 71 -11.02 -5.54 10.25
C SER A 71 -11.33 -6.12 8.87
N ALA A 72 -10.95 -5.39 7.83
CA ALA A 72 -11.10 -5.77 6.43
C ALA A 72 -10.08 -6.84 5.99
N LEU A 73 -9.05 -7.10 6.78
CA LEU A 73 -7.93 -7.97 6.42
C LEU A 73 -7.84 -9.20 7.33
N PHE A 74 -8.97 -9.83 7.67
CA PHE A 74 -8.99 -10.96 8.64
C PHE A 74 -8.36 -10.60 9.99
N ASN A 75 -8.53 -9.35 10.44
CA ASN A 75 -7.86 -8.78 11.62
C ASN A 75 -6.32 -8.84 11.56
N CYS A 76 -5.74 -9.09 10.38
CA CYS A 76 -4.30 -9.07 10.17
C CYS A 76 -3.80 -7.63 10.02
N LYS A 77 -2.52 -7.44 10.33
CA LYS A 77 -1.78 -6.21 10.01
C LYS A 77 -1.24 -6.31 8.58
N LEU A 78 -1.14 -5.19 7.88
CA LEU A 78 -0.44 -5.14 6.59
C LEU A 78 1.04 -5.51 6.77
N TRP A 79 1.60 -6.27 5.84
CA TRP A 79 3.01 -6.68 5.85
C TRP A 79 3.93 -5.47 5.73
N PHE A 80 3.61 -4.61 4.76
CA PHE A 80 4.28 -3.35 4.52
C PHE A 80 3.66 -2.25 5.38
N THR A 81 3.95 -2.26 6.68
CA THR A 81 3.53 -1.19 7.59
C THR A 81 4.66 -0.78 8.52
N ALA A 82 4.77 0.52 8.80
CA ALA A 82 5.73 1.03 9.76
C ALA A 82 5.29 2.38 10.35
N SER A 83 5.75 2.67 11.56
CA SER A 83 5.58 3.99 12.16
C SER A 83 6.59 4.99 11.58
N PHE A 84 6.14 6.19 11.27
CA PHE A 84 6.96 7.30 10.79
C PHE A 84 6.57 8.59 11.52
N ARG A 85 7.36 9.01 12.51
CA ARG A 85 7.16 10.26 13.27
C ARG A 85 5.74 10.44 13.84
N GLY A 86 5.18 9.37 14.40
CA GLY A 86 3.81 9.36 14.95
C GLY A 86 2.71 9.06 13.92
N GLU A 87 3.04 9.00 12.63
CA GLU A 87 2.13 8.58 11.57
C GLU A 87 2.34 7.11 11.20
N THR A 88 1.38 6.50 10.50
CA THR A 88 1.50 5.14 9.98
C THR A 88 1.72 5.16 8.47
N PHE A 89 2.87 4.65 8.03
CA PHE A 89 3.11 4.30 6.64
C PHE A 89 2.56 2.90 6.37
N TYR A 90 1.90 2.71 5.23
CA TYR A 90 1.54 1.38 4.78
C TYR A 90 1.53 1.25 3.26
N ALA A 91 1.69 0.03 2.75
CA ALA A 91 1.37 -0.34 1.38
C ALA A 91 0.53 -1.61 1.38
N LEU A 92 -0.21 -1.86 0.29
CA LEU A 92 -1.14 -2.98 0.23
C LEU A 92 -0.43 -4.25 -0.23
N ASN A 93 0.42 -4.09 -1.23
CA ASN A 93 1.20 -5.12 -1.88
C ASN A 93 2.48 -4.48 -2.46
N PRO A 94 3.38 -5.28 -3.06
CA PRO A 94 4.65 -4.76 -3.58
C PRO A 94 4.45 -3.71 -4.68
N GLU A 95 3.45 -3.88 -5.55
CA GLU A 95 3.18 -2.91 -6.62
C GLU A 95 2.82 -1.53 -6.06
N HIS A 96 2.00 -1.49 -5.01
CA HIS A 96 1.69 -0.25 -4.31
C HIS A 96 2.94 0.35 -3.64
N LEU A 97 3.78 -0.47 -3.01
CA LEU A 97 5.02 -0.02 -2.39
C LEU A 97 5.99 0.59 -3.42
N ASP A 98 6.13 -0.05 -4.59
CA ASP A 98 6.92 0.43 -5.72
C ASP A 98 6.38 1.74 -6.26
N TYR A 99 5.06 1.87 -6.38
CA TYR A 99 4.42 3.11 -6.79
C TYR A 99 4.72 4.25 -5.81
N LEU A 100 4.57 4.01 -4.50
CA LEU A 100 4.91 4.98 -3.45
C LEU A 100 6.38 5.36 -3.50
N GLN A 101 7.28 4.40 -3.73
CA GLN A 101 8.71 4.68 -3.86
C GLN A 101 9.00 5.59 -5.05
N ARG A 102 8.48 5.26 -6.24
CA ARG A 102 8.67 6.08 -7.45
C ARG A 102 8.09 7.48 -7.26
N TYR A 103 6.93 7.58 -6.61
CA TYR A 103 6.31 8.86 -6.28
C TYR A 103 7.20 9.70 -5.34
N ILE A 104 7.62 9.13 -4.21
CA ILE A 104 8.44 9.81 -3.19
C ILE A 104 9.84 10.15 -3.73
N ALA A 105 10.40 9.31 -4.59
CA ALA A 105 11.67 9.53 -5.27
C ALA A 105 11.61 10.59 -6.39
N SER A 106 10.45 11.11 -6.73
CA SER A 106 10.36 12.16 -7.75
C SER A 106 10.45 13.56 -7.12
N GLY A 107 11.36 14.39 -7.64
CA GLY A 107 11.50 15.79 -7.22
C GLY A 107 10.55 16.72 -7.97
N VAL A 108 10.06 16.27 -9.13
CA VAL A 108 9.22 17.02 -10.07
C VAL A 108 7.95 16.21 -10.28
N ARG A 109 6.81 16.83 -9.98
CA ARG A 109 5.47 16.24 -10.07
C ARG A 109 4.78 16.90 -11.25
N GLU A 110 4.75 16.22 -12.39
CA GLU A 110 4.01 16.70 -13.56
C GLU A 110 2.59 16.08 -13.50
N ASN A 111 1.56 16.92 -13.35
CA ASN A 111 0.16 16.53 -13.54
C ASN A 111 -0.36 17.21 -14.83
N PRO A 112 -0.03 16.67 -16.02
CA PRO A 112 -0.33 17.34 -17.28
C PRO A 112 -1.84 17.36 -17.61
N ASN A 113 -2.66 16.52 -16.98
CA ASN A 113 -4.09 16.38 -17.29
C ASN A 113 -4.92 16.31 -15.99
N ARG A 114 -5.38 17.46 -15.49
CA ARG A 114 -6.25 17.55 -14.29
C ARG A 114 -7.64 16.99 -14.58
N THR A 115 -7.84 15.70 -14.36
CA THR A 115 -9.17 15.07 -14.34
C THR A 115 -9.36 14.30 -13.03
N GLY A 116 -9.89 14.98 -12.00
CA GLY A 116 -10.20 14.38 -10.71
C GLY A 116 -9.03 14.31 -9.72
N PHE A 117 -9.26 13.63 -8.59
CA PHE A 117 -8.26 13.45 -7.52
C PHE A 117 -7.53 12.09 -7.66
N THR A 118 -6.24 12.09 -7.99
CA THR A 118 -5.43 10.87 -8.09
C THR A 118 -4.99 10.38 -6.70
N MET A 119 -4.46 9.15 -6.58
CA MET A 119 -4.00 8.63 -5.29
C MET A 119 -2.98 9.57 -4.63
N VAL A 120 -2.08 10.11 -5.43
CA VAL A 120 -1.01 11.03 -5.02
C VAL A 120 -1.54 12.24 -4.27
N GLU A 121 -2.61 12.85 -4.77
CA GLU A 121 -3.23 14.03 -4.17
C GLU A 121 -3.95 13.73 -2.85
N ARG A 122 -4.39 12.48 -2.68
CA ARG A 122 -5.07 11.98 -1.46
C ARG A 122 -4.12 11.33 -0.46
N LEU A 123 -2.82 11.28 -0.73
CA LEU A 123 -1.85 10.74 0.21
C LEU A 123 -1.76 11.60 1.48
N PRO A 124 -1.47 10.98 2.63
CA PRO A 124 -1.17 11.71 3.84
C PRO A 124 -0.06 12.75 3.62
N LYS A 125 -0.24 13.96 4.19
CA LYS A 125 0.70 15.08 4.01
C LYS A 125 2.15 14.69 4.30
N PHE A 126 2.40 13.84 5.30
CA PHE A 126 3.75 13.43 5.67
C PHE A 126 4.50 12.71 4.54
N MET A 127 3.79 12.02 3.64
CA MET A 127 4.38 11.35 2.46
C MET A 127 4.69 12.33 1.33
N GLN A 128 4.05 13.50 1.32
CA GLN A 128 4.22 14.53 0.28
C GLN A 128 5.30 15.56 0.66
N ILE A 129 5.68 15.67 1.94
CA ILE A 129 6.68 16.64 2.42
C ILE A 129 8.08 16.24 1.94
N ALA A 130 8.74 17.12 1.18
CA ALA A 130 10.09 16.89 0.65
C ALA A 130 11.13 16.56 1.73
N LYS A 131 11.03 17.19 2.93
CA LYS A 131 11.92 16.92 4.07
C LYS A 131 11.85 15.47 4.58
N ASN A 132 10.77 14.75 4.32
CA ASN A 132 10.60 13.37 4.76
C ASN A 132 11.10 12.37 3.71
N ARG A 133 11.40 12.81 2.48
CA ARG A 133 11.69 11.95 1.33
C ARG A 133 12.78 10.93 1.60
N GLU A 134 13.96 11.37 2.03
CA GLU A 134 15.09 10.46 2.25
C GLU A 134 14.77 9.41 3.33
N ALA A 135 14.14 9.84 4.42
CA ALA A 135 13.75 8.95 5.51
C ALA A 135 12.67 7.95 5.09
N LEU A 136 11.70 8.38 4.26
CA LEU A 136 10.66 7.51 3.71
C LEU A 136 11.22 6.50 2.71
N LEU A 137 12.17 6.90 1.86
CA LEU A 137 12.84 5.97 0.94
C LEU A 137 13.61 4.89 1.71
N LYS A 138 14.37 5.28 2.76
CA LYS A 138 15.03 4.31 3.65
C LYS A 138 14.02 3.39 4.37
N LEU A 139 12.85 3.91 4.72
CA LEU A 139 11.78 3.11 5.33
C LEU A 139 11.21 2.09 4.34
N ILE A 140 10.99 2.49 3.09
CA ILE A 140 10.48 1.61 2.02
C ILE A 140 11.47 0.48 1.72
N GLU A 141 12.77 0.76 1.63
CA GLU A 141 13.79 -0.26 1.44
C GLU A 141 13.76 -1.31 2.56
N LYS A 142 13.70 -0.88 3.82
CA LYS A 142 13.55 -1.80 4.97
C LYS A 142 12.29 -2.66 4.91
N LEU A 143 11.19 -2.09 4.42
CA LEU A 143 9.93 -2.83 4.26
C LEU A 143 10.01 -3.84 3.11
N ARG A 144 10.78 -3.56 2.06
CA ARG A 144 11.00 -4.45 0.92
C ARG A 144 11.83 -5.68 1.30
N GLU A 145 12.79 -5.51 2.21
CA GLU A 145 13.69 -6.59 2.68
C GLU A 145 13.07 -7.50 3.77
N LYS A 146 11.84 -7.21 4.20
CA LYS A 146 11.12 -7.93 5.25
C LYS A 146 10.52 -9.25 4.75
#